data_AF-A0AA48GNJ8-F1
#
_entry.id   AF-A0AA48GNJ8-F1
#
_cell.length_a   1.000
_cell.length_b   1.000
_cell.length_c   1.000
_cell.angle_alpha   90.00
_cell.angle_beta   90.00
_cell.angle_gamma   90.00
#
_symmetry.space_group_name_H-M   'P 1'
#
loop_
_entity.id
_entity.type
_entity.pdbx_description
1 polymer ?
#
loop_
_entity_poly.entity_id
_entity_poly.type
_entity_poly.pdbx_seq_one_letter_code
_entity_poly.pdbx_strand_id
1 'polypeptide(L)'
;MPMPPILPALDWKSVFESGLPYSQWITQGTHPANRDRMAEILGSAQLEPQARAWLGALPRPVRVVAIAEDWCGDVVRHVPVLQRLAQAAPNLQVRFVSREQHPQVFARFLTNGGEAIPKFIFLSEAWVECGNWGPMPAALRDLIARGKACGDVAAARRKVSARYEADPAGRETQRELMALIETAACTEP
;
A
#
# COMPACT_ATOMS: atom_id res chain seq x y z
N MET A 1 8.40 -19.77 -12.98
CA MET A 1 9.59 -19.90 -12.12
C MET A 1 9.24 -20.85 -10.98
N PRO A 2 10.00 -21.92 -10.71
CA PRO A 2 9.73 -22.82 -9.59
C PRO A 2 9.88 -22.05 -8.27
N MET A 3 8.91 -22.18 -7.37
CA MET A 3 9.01 -21.58 -6.03
C MET A 3 10.01 -22.38 -5.18
N PRO A 4 10.85 -21.72 -4.36
CA PRO A 4 11.70 -22.42 -3.41
C PRO A 4 10.84 -23.31 -2.49
N PRO A 5 11.22 -24.56 -2.22
CA PRO A 5 10.42 -25.51 -1.43
C PRO A 5 10.23 -25.10 0.04
N ILE A 6 10.89 -24.04 0.48
CA ILE A 6 10.94 -23.54 1.86
C ILE A 6 9.93 -22.40 2.09
N LEU A 7 9.37 -21.82 1.04
CA LEU A 7 8.37 -20.75 1.18
C LEU A 7 6.97 -21.36 1.22
N PRO A 8 6.14 -21.04 2.23
CA PRO A 8 4.78 -21.54 2.28
C PRO A 8 4.00 -21.03 1.07
N ALA A 9 3.23 -21.92 0.44
CA ALA A 9 2.23 -21.50 -0.53
C ALA A 9 1.21 -20.61 0.20
N LEU A 10 1.05 -19.37 -0.26
CA LEU A 10 0.08 -18.44 0.30
C LEU A 10 -1.25 -18.62 -0.42
N ASP A 11 -2.31 -18.92 0.34
CA ASP A 11 -3.68 -18.85 -0.16
C ASP A 11 -4.13 -17.39 -0.17
N TRP A 12 -3.85 -16.70 -1.27
CA TRP A 12 -4.21 -15.29 -1.43
C TRP A 12 -5.71 -15.03 -1.36
N LYS A 13 -6.53 -16.00 -1.76
CA LYS A 13 -7.98 -15.88 -1.69
C LYS A 13 -8.42 -15.85 -0.23
N SER A 14 -7.97 -16.82 0.56
CA SER A 14 -8.25 -16.87 2.00
C SER A 14 -7.75 -15.62 2.74
N VAL A 15 -6.52 -15.18 2.45
CA VAL A 15 -5.94 -13.96 3.06
C VAL A 15 -6.81 -12.74 2.74
N PHE A 16 -7.19 -12.55 1.48
CA PHE A 16 -8.01 -11.42 1.07
C PHE A 16 -9.42 -11.45 1.66
N GLU A 17 -10.07 -12.62 1.68
CA GLU A 17 -11.41 -12.81 2.24
C GLU A 17 -11.46 -12.60 3.75
N SER A 18 -10.36 -12.85 4.47
CA SER A 18 -10.25 -12.55 5.91
C SER A 18 -10.13 -11.05 6.22
N GLY A 19 -9.77 -10.22 5.21
CA GLY A 19 -9.53 -8.80 5.39
C GLY A 19 -10.81 -7.97 5.39
N LEU A 20 -10.73 -6.81 6.04
CA LEU A 20 -11.85 -5.88 6.18
C LEU A 20 -11.88 -4.87 5.02
N PRO A 21 -13.06 -4.44 4.55
CA PRO A 21 -13.14 -3.27 3.70
C PRO A 21 -12.76 -2.02 4.51
N TYR A 22 -12.31 -0.95 3.82
CA TYR A 22 -11.84 0.28 4.48
C TYR A 22 -12.80 0.84 5.53
N SER A 23 -14.11 0.87 5.23
CA SER A 23 -15.14 1.41 6.12
C SER A 23 -15.28 0.67 7.44
N GLN A 24 -14.93 -0.63 7.49
CA GLN A 24 -14.92 -1.42 8.71
C GLN A 24 -13.55 -1.40 9.38
N TRP A 25 -12.46 -1.47 8.61
CA TRP A 25 -11.11 -1.41 9.14
C TRP A 25 -10.86 -0.11 9.91
N ILE A 26 -11.28 1.03 9.34
CA ILE A 26 -11.04 2.35 9.92
C ILE A 26 -11.81 2.59 11.23
N THR A 27 -12.93 1.89 11.44
CA THR A 27 -13.75 2.00 12.66
C THR A 27 -13.29 1.07 13.77
N GLN A 28 -12.59 -0.02 13.43
CA GLN A 28 -11.95 -0.93 14.39
C GLN A 28 -10.59 -0.40 14.90
N GLY A 29 -10.05 0.65 14.28
CA GLY A 29 -8.82 1.30 14.71
C GLY A 29 -8.90 1.78 16.17
N THR A 30 -7.78 1.70 16.87
CA THR A 30 -7.64 2.08 18.28
C THR A 30 -7.06 3.50 18.47
N HIS A 31 -6.72 4.20 17.38
CA HIS A 31 -6.05 5.50 17.38
C HIS A 31 -6.93 6.59 16.72
N PRO A 32 -7.90 7.18 17.45
CA PRO A 32 -8.89 8.09 16.87
C PRO A 32 -8.28 9.33 16.19
N ALA A 33 -7.21 9.91 16.75
CA ALA A 33 -6.54 11.06 16.13
C ALA A 33 -5.91 10.71 14.77
N ASN A 34 -5.44 9.48 14.59
CA ASN A 34 -4.89 9.02 13.31
C ASN A 34 -6.00 8.68 12.30
N ARG A 35 -7.13 8.17 12.77
CA ARG A 35 -8.34 8.03 11.95
C ARG A 35 -8.80 9.36 11.37
N ASP A 36 -8.87 10.40 12.20
CA ASP A 36 -9.36 11.71 11.76
C ASP A 36 -8.40 12.31 10.72
N ARG A 37 -7.09 12.20 10.94
CA ARG A 37 -6.07 12.56 9.93
C ARG A 37 -6.21 11.77 8.63
N MET A 38 -6.46 10.46 8.70
CA MET A 38 -6.69 9.66 7.51
C MET A 38 -7.93 10.12 6.75
N ALA A 39 -9.00 10.53 7.44
CA ALA A 39 -10.20 11.09 6.82
C ALA A 39 -9.92 12.45 6.15
N GLU A 40 -9.14 13.32 6.78
CA GLU A 40 -8.71 14.61 6.21
C GLU A 40 -7.87 14.42 4.93
N ILE A 41 -6.86 13.55 4.99
CA ILE A 41 -6.01 13.21 3.83
C ILE A 41 -6.89 12.58 2.74
N LEU A 42 -7.76 11.63 3.10
CA LEU A 42 -8.67 11.01 2.15
C LEU A 42 -9.57 12.05 1.51
N GLY A 43 -10.09 13.04 2.24
CA GLY A 43 -10.96 14.09 1.72
C GLY A 43 -10.26 15.02 0.74
N SER A 44 -9.00 15.37 1.03
CA SER A 44 -8.18 16.29 0.24
C SER A 44 -7.43 15.65 -0.93
N ALA A 45 -7.22 14.32 -0.94
CA ALA A 45 -6.44 13.62 -1.96
C ALA A 45 -7.09 13.67 -3.35
N GLN A 46 -6.75 14.64 -4.20
CA GLN A 46 -7.34 14.73 -5.55
C GLN A 46 -6.65 13.80 -6.55
N LEU A 47 -7.44 13.25 -7.47
CA LEU A 47 -6.95 12.50 -8.62
C LEU A 47 -7.13 13.36 -9.87
N GLU A 48 -6.11 13.39 -10.71
CA GLU A 48 -6.19 14.02 -12.03
C GLU A 48 -7.33 13.38 -12.85
N PRO A 49 -8.05 14.15 -13.70
CA PRO A 49 -9.16 13.61 -14.49
C PRO A 49 -8.77 12.40 -15.35
N GLN A 50 -7.57 12.44 -15.94
CA GLN A 50 -7.02 11.33 -16.73
C GLN A 50 -6.81 10.08 -15.88
N ALA A 51 -6.26 10.22 -14.68
CA ALA A 51 -6.05 9.10 -13.76
C ALA A 51 -7.39 8.47 -13.35
N ARG A 52 -8.40 9.30 -13.05
CA ARG A 52 -9.75 8.83 -12.72
C ARG A 52 -10.40 8.09 -13.89
N ALA A 53 -10.31 8.62 -15.10
CA ALA A 53 -10.86 7.97 -16.29
C ALA A 53 -10.21 6.60 -16.54
N TRP A 54 -8.87 6.54 -16.43
CA TRP A 54 -8.12 5.29 -16.58
C TRP A 54 -8.49 4.26 -15.51
N LEU A 55 -8.56 4.66 -14.23
CA LEU A 55 -9.00 3.82 -13.11
C LEU A 55 -10.42 3.28 -13.31
N GLY A 56 -11.33 4.10 -13.84
CA GLY A 56 -12.70 3.71 -14.15
C GLY A 56 -12.80 2.68 -15.29
N ALA A 57 -11.77 2.57 -16.13
CA ALA A 57 -11.72 1.72 -17.32
C ALA A 57 -10.79 0.51 -17.18
N LEU A 58 -10.38 0.14 -15.96
CA LEU A 58 -9.52 -1.03 -15.74
C LEU A 58 -10.13 -2.29 -16.39
N PRO A 59 -9.38 -3.00 -17.24
CA PRO A 59 -9.93 -4.06 -18.09
C PRO A 59 -10.28 -5.35 -17.33
N ARG A 60 -9.81 -5.49 -16.08
CA ARG A 60 -10.05 -6.66 -15.23
C ARG A 60 -10.02 -6.29 -13.75
N PRO A 61 -10.57 -7.14 -12.86
CA PRO A 61 -10.44 -6.98 -11.43
C PRO A 61 -8.97 -7.01 -10.97
N VAL A 62 -8.63 -6.07 -10.09
CA VAL A 62 -7.39 -6.04 -9.33
C VAL A 62 -7.74 -6.14 -7.85
N ARG A 63 -7.04 -7.00 -7.12
CA ARG A 63 -7.22 -7.16 -5.67
C ARG A 63 -5.98 -6.72 -4.94
N VAL A 64 -6.18 -6.03 -3.82
CA VAL A 64 -5.10 -5.55 -2.97
C VAL A 64 -5.31 -6.04 -1.55
N VAL A 65 -4.33 -6.80 -1.03
CA VAL A 65 -4.22 -7.08 0.40
C VAL A 65 -3.35 -5.99 1.01
N ALA A 66 -3.94 -5.20 1.90
CA ALA A 66 -3.28 -4.10 2.60
C ALA A 66 -2.99 -4.48 4.05
N ILE A 67 -1.73 -4.76 4.37
CA ILE A 67 -1.27 -4.96 5.75
C ILE A 67 -1.07 -3.57 6.36
N ALA A 68 -1.95 -3.16 7.26
CA ALA A 68 -1.95 -1.82 7.82
C ALA A 68 -2.54 -1.77 9.23
N GLU A 69 -1.92 -0.97 10.09
CA GLU A 69 -2.35 -0.72 11.47
C GLU A 69 -2.33 0.79 11.73
N ASP A 70 -3.41 1.29 12.33
CA ASP A 70 -3.77 2.72 12.38
C ASP A 70 -2.87 3.57 13.27
N TRP A 71 -2.02 2.96 14.11
CA TRP A 71 -1.01 3.65 14.90
C TRP A 71 0.18 4.15 14.06
N CYS A 72 0.43 3.58 12.89
CA CYS A 72 1.63 3.88 12.11
C CYS A 72 1.48 5.17 11.28
N GLY A 73 2.45 6.07 11.39
CA GLY A 73 2.44 7.33 10.64
C GLY A 73 2.50 7.18 9.11
N ASP A 74 3.21 6.18 8.59
CA ASP A 74 3.22 5.89 7.14
C ASP A 74 1.88 5.28 6.68
N VAL A 75 1.21 4.50 7.54
CA VAL A 75 -0.16 4.02 7.27
C VAL A 75 -1.11 5.20 7.13
N VAL A 76 -1.06 6.14 8.09
CA VAL A 76 -1.89 7.35 8.07
C VAL A 76 -1.71 8.16 6.79
N ARG A 77 -0.49 8.20 6.24
CA ARG A 77 -0.19 8.94 5.01
C ARG A 77 -0.69 8.22 3.75
N HIS A 78 -0.44 6.91 3.66
CA HIS A 78 -0.52 6.21 2.37
C HIS A 78 -1.80 5.39 2.17
N VAL A 79 -2.43 4.91 3.24
CA VAL A 79 -3.72 4.20 3.11
C VAL A 79 -4.82 5.10 2.51
N PRO A 80 -4.97 6.38 2.90
CA PRO A 80 -5.93 7.27 2.25
C PRO A 80 -5.72 7.42 0.75
N VAL A 81 -4.46 7.41 0.28
CA VAL A 81 -4.13 7.50 -1.15
C VAL A 81 -4.61 6.24 -1.88
N LEU A 82 -4.28 5.05 -1.36
CA LEU A 82 -4.78 3.78 -1.92
C LEU A 82 -6.31 3.74 -1.94
N GLN A 83 -6.96 4.16 -0.84
CA GLN A 83 -8.41 4.19 -0.73
C GLN A 83 -9.05 5.14 -1.75
N ARG A 84 -8.43 6.29 -2.01
CA ARG A 84 -8.91 7.23 -3.02
C ARG A 84 -8.84 6.64 -4.44
N LEU A 85 -7.78 5.89 -4.75
CA LEU A 85 -7.68 5.16 -6.03
C LEU A 85 -8.78 4.09 -6.15
N ALA A 86 -9.01 3.32 -5.08
CA ALA A 86 -10.06 2.30 -5.03
C ALA A 86 -11.47 2.89 -5.23
N GLN A 87 -11.77 4.06 -4.65
CA GLN A 87 -13.04 4.75 -4.85
C GLN A 87 -13.27 5.18 -6.31
N ALA A 88 -12.21 5.38 -7.09
CA ALA A 88 -12.28 5.77 -8.49
C ALA A 88 -12.26 4.58 -9.47
N ALA A 89 -12.01 3.36 -8.98
CA ALA A 89 -11.85 2.16 -9.80
C ALA A 89 -12.83 1.06 -9.36
N PRO A 90 -13.96 0.85 -10.07
CA PRO A 90 -14.93 -0.21 -9.74
C PRO A 90 -14.31 -1.62 -9.69
N ASN A 91 -13.28 -1.85 -10.50
CA ASN A 91 -12.56 -3.11 -10.59
C ASN A 91 -11.40 -3.24 -9.58
N LEU A 92 -11.11 -2.22 -8.76
CA LEU A 92 -10.07 -2.28 -7.73
C LEU A 92 -10.67 -2.57 -6.36
N GLN A 93 -10.35 -3.74 -5.80
CA GLN A 93 -10.86 -4.17 -4.51
C GLN A 93 -9.73 -4.20 -3.49
N VAL A 94 -9.91 -3.52 -2.36
CA VAL A 94 -8.90 -3.44 -1.30
C VAL A 94 -9.45 -4.06 -0.02
N ARG A 95 -8.66 -4.94 0.61
CA ARG A 95 -8.96 -5.56 1.91
C ARG A 95 -7.79 -5.36 2.86
N PHE A 96 -8.11 -4.95 4.09
CA PHE A 96 -7.14 -4.60 5.11
C PHE A 96 -6.99 -5.75 6.12
N VAL A 97 -5.75 -6.12 6.41
CA VAL A 97 -5.38 -7.15 7.38
C VAL A 97 -4.35 -6.61 8.37
N SER A 98 -4.28 -7.17 9.57
CA SER A 98 -3.20 -6.88 10.53
C SER A 98 -1.99 -7.79 10.29
N ARG A 99 -0.83 -7.43 10.82
CA ARG A 99 0.38 -8.27 10.73
C ARG A 99 0.19 -9.62 11.43
N GLU A 100 -0.60 -9.64 12.50
CA GLU A 100 -0.83 -10.82 13.35
C GLU A 100 -1.81 -11.81 12.72
N GLN A 101 -2.72 -11.37 11.85
CA GLN A 101 -3.68 -12.27 11.18
C GLN A 101 -2.99 -13.29 10.27
N HIS A 102 -1.92 -12.88 9.59
CA HIS A 102 -1.18 -13.70 8.62
C HIS A 102 0.34 -13.50 8.74
N PRO A 103 0.98 -13.98 9.81
CA PRO A 103 2.41 -13.72 10.06
C PRO A 103 3.32 -14.23 8.94
N GLN A 104 2.97 -15.36 8.30
CA GLN A 104 3.67 -15.91 7.14
C GLN A 104 3.58 -15.01 5.90
N VAL A 105 2.45 -14.32 5.72
CA VAL A 105 2.30 -13.33 4.64
C VAL A 105 3.18 -12.13 4.97
N PHE A 106 3.08 -11.60 6.19
CA PHE A 106 3.84 -10.41 6.57
C PHE A 106 5.37 -10.63 6.49
N ALA A 107 5.87 -11.78 6.96
CA ALA A 107 7.28 -12.15 6.90
C ALA A 107 7.85 -12.14 5.47
N ARG A 108 7.03 -12.44 4.45
CA ARG A 108 7.44 -12.40 3.04
C ARG A 108 7.72 -10.97 2.53
N PHE A 109 7.12 -9.95 3.15
CA PHE A 109 7.17 -8.56 2.66
C PHE A 109 7.96 -7.61 3.57
N LEU A 110 8.84 -8.14 4.43
CA LEU A 110 9.71 -7.32 5.29
C LEU A 110 10.57 -6.35 4.46
N THR A 111 10.83 -5.17 5.02
CA THR A 111 11.62 -4.12 4.37
C THR A 111 13.02 -4.11 4.92
N ASN A 112 13.99 -4.64 4.16
CA ASN A 112 15.37 -4.80 4.64
C ASN A 112 15.42 -5.52 6.00
N GLY A 113 14.63 -6.60 6.13
CA GLY A 113 14.45 -7.35 7.38
C GLY A 113 13.58 -6.68 8.45
N GLY A 114 13.12 -5.44 8.24
CA GLY A 114 12.29 -4.70 9.18
C GLY A 114 10.78 -4.87 8.94
N GLU A 115 10.02 -4.90 10.02
CA GLU A 115 8.56 -4.99 10.06
C GLU A 115 7.83 -3.68 9.72
N ALA A 116 8.25 -3.03 8.64
CA ALA A 116 7.66 -1.75 8.25
C ALA A 116 6.32 -1.94 7.52
N ILE A 117 5.33 -1.12 7.88
CA ILE A 117 3.98 -1.06 7.30
C ILE A 117 3.68 0.38 6.84
N PRO A 118 2.74 0.60 5.90
CA PRO A 118 1.86 -0.38 5.25
C PRO A 118 2.58 -1.33 4.29
N LYS A 119 1.92 -2.44 3.94
CA LYS A 119 2.27 -3.26 2.78
C LYS A 119 1.05 -3.46 1.90
N PHE A 120 1.15 -3.13 0.62
CA PHE A 120 0.07 -3.33 -0.34
C PHE A 120 0.51 -4.38 -1.35
N ILE A 121 -0.14 -5.54 -1.34
CA ILE A 121 0.16 -6.65 -2.23
C ILE A 121 -0.89 -6.66 -3.33
N PHE A 122 -0.45 -6.50 -4.57
CA PHE A 122 -1.31 -6.43 -5.74
C PHE A 122 -1.44 -7.80 -6.38
N LEU A 123 -2.67 -8.22 -6.57
CA LEU A 123 -3.06 -9.52 -7.09
C LEU A 123 -3.90 -9.33 -8.35
N SER A 124 -3.65 -10.16 -9.36
CA SER A 124 -4.52 -10.26 -10.53
C SER A 124 -5.87 -10.89 -10.18
N GLU A 125 -6.79 -10.89 -11.15
CA GLU A 125 -8.07 -11.59 -11.04
C GLU A 125 -7.92 -13.08 -10.68
N ALA A 126 -6.84 -13.73 -11.11
CA ALA A 126 -6.56 -15.15 -10.85
C ALA A 126 -5.78 -15.40 -9.55
N TRP A 127 -5.71 -14.43 -8.63
CA TRP A 127 -4.98 -14.53 -7.35
C TRP A 127 -3.46 -14.69 -7.50
N VAL A 128 -2.90 -14.31 -8.64
CA VAL A 128 -1.45 -14.27 -8.84
C VAL A 128 -0.90 -12.96 -8.31
N GLU A 129 0.14 -13.02 -7.48
CA GLU A 129 0.89 -11.87 -7.00
C GLU A 129 1.65 -11.19 -8.15
N CYS A 130 1.29 -9.93 -8.43
CA CYS A 130 1.86 -9.13 -9.51
C CYS A 130 2.88 -8.11 -9.00
N GLY A 131 2.89 -7.83 -7.69
CA GLY A 131 3.85 -6.93 -7.07
C GLY A 131 3.43 -6.49 -5.68
N ASN A 132 4.30 -5.75 -4.99
CA ASN A 132 3.99 -5.16 -3.69
C ASN A 132 4.58 -3.76 -3.54
N TRP A 133 3.96 -2.98 -2.66
CA TRP A 133 4.36 -1.62 -2.32
C TRP A 133 4.49 -1.45 -0.80
N GLY A 134 5.40 -0.57 -0.38
CA GLY A 134 5.48 -0.09 1.01
C GLY A 134 6.85 -0.27 1.69
N PRO A 135 7.05 0.37 2.85
CA PRO A 135 6.06 1.14 3.62
C PRO A 135 5.81 2.56 3.10
N MET A 136 6.70 3.04 2.24
CA MET A 136 6.73 4.39 1.70
C MET A 136 7.23 4.34 0.26
N PRO A 137 7.14 5.44 -0.51
CA PRO A 137 7.67 5.49 -1.86
C PRO A 137 9.11 5.01 -1.95
N ALA A 138 9.48 4.38 -3.07
CA ALA A 138 10.77 3.72 -3.23
C ALA A 138 11.94 4.69 -2.97
N ALA A 139 11.84 5.91 -3.50
CA ALA A 139 12.85 6.95 -3.29
C ALA A 139 13.02 7.34 -1.80
N LEU A 140 11.94 7.33 -1.01
CA LEU A 140 12.00 7.65 0.42
C LEU A 140 12.57 6.49 1.23
N ARG A 141 12.25 5.25 0.85
CA ARG A 141 12.87 4.06 1.43
C ARG A 141 14.38 4.05 1.18
N ASP A 142 14.82 4.45 -0.01
CA ASP A 142 16.24 4.56 -0.35
C ASP A 142 16.94 5.64 0.48
N LEU A 143 16.29 6.78 0.74
CA LEU A 143 16.83 7.80 1.65
C LEU A 143 17.09 7.23 3.05
N ILE A 144 16.13 6.48 3.60
CA ILE A 144 16.29 5.84 4.92
C ILE A 144 17.42 4.79 4.88
N ALA A 145 17.50 3.97 3.83
CA ALA A 145 18.57 2.99 3.67
C ALA A 145 19.96 3.66 3.60
N ARG A 146 20.09 4.75 2.84
CA ARG A 146 21.33 5.55 2.77
C ARG A 146 21.67 6.17 4.12
N GLY A 147 20.69 6.70 4.84
CA GLY A 147 20.88 7.22 6.20
C GLY A 147 21.39 6.16 7.17
N LYS A 148 20.87 4.93 7.08
CA LYS A 148 21.41 3.80 7.86
C LYS A 148 22.84 3.47 7.46
N ALA A 149 23.13 3.42 6.15
CA ALA A 149 24.46 3.09 5.64
C ALA A 149 25.53 4.12 6.05
N CYS A 150 25.19 5.41 6.08
CA CYS A 150 26.13 6.47 6.49
C CYS A 150 26.05 6.85 7.98
N GLY A 151 25.24 6.14 8.78
CA GLY A 151 25.07 6.40 10.21
C GLY A 151 24.24 7.64 10.58
N ASP A 152 23.65 8.35 9.61
CA ASP A 152 22.82 9.55 9.84
C ASP A 152 21.37 9.34 9.40
N VAL A 153 20.66 8.50 10.16
CA VAL A 153 19.22 8.26 9.96
C VAL A 153 18.39 9.52 10.24
N ALA A 154 18.87 10.41 11.12
CA ALA A 154 18.16 11.65 11.45
C ALA A 154 18.09 12.59 10.24
N ALA A 155 19.19 12.79 9.51
CA ALA A 155 19.19 13.54 8.27
C ALA A 155 18.31 12.90 7.20
N ALA A 156 18.33 11.58 7.07
CA ALA A 156 17.44 10.88 6.15
C ALA A 156 15.96 11.13 6.49
N ARG A 157 15.57 11.05 7.77
CA ARG A 157 14.20 11.35 8.22
C ARG A 157 13.80 12.80 7.94
N ARG A 158 14.69 13.78 8.16
CA ARG A 158 14.44 15.19 7.81
C ARG A 158 14.17 15.35 6.31
N LYS A 159 14.96 14.69 5.46
CA LYS A 159 14.75 14.71 4.00
C LYS A 159 13.43 14.06 3.59
N VAL A 160 13.05 12.94 4.23
CA VAL A 160 11.76 12.29 4.01
C VAL A 160 10.61 13.21 4.41
N SER A 161 10.66 13.84 5.58
CA SER A 161 9.64 14.82 6.00
C SER A 161 9.50 15.97 5.01
N ALA A 162 10.62 16.58 4.59
CA ALA A 162 10.61 17.65 3.59
C ALA A 162 10.00 17.21 2.24
N ARG A 163 10.22 15.96 1.83
CA ARG A 163 9.59 15.39 0.63
C ARG A 163 8.08 15.25 0.78
N TYR A 164 7.60 14.80 1.94
CA TYR A 164 6.15 14.73 2.21
C TYR A 164 5.51 16.12 2.27
N GLU A 165 6.18 17.11 2.86
CA GLU A 165 5.70 18.49 2.90
C GLU A 165 5.60 19.12 1.50
N ALA A 166 6.53 18.78 0.61
CA ALA A 166 6.51 19.24 -0.78
C ALA A 166 5.48 18.51 -1.67
N ASP A 167 4.97 17.34 -1.24
CA ASP A 167 3.99 16.53 -1.97
C ASP A 167 2.75 16.19 -1.12
N PRO A 168 1.99 17.19 -0.64
CA PRO A 168 0.84 16.97 0.24
C PRO A 168 -0.28 16.16 -0.43
N ALA A 169 -0.33 16.15 -1.77
CA ALA A 169 -1.29 15.37 -2.55
C ALA A 169 -0.89 13.88 -2.71
N GLY A 170 0.32 13.51 -2.26
CA GLY A 170 0.84 12.15 -2.38
C GLY A 170 0.95 11.66 -3.83
N ARG A 171 1.28 12.55 -4.77
CA ARG A 171 1.38 12.21 -6.21
C ARG A 171 2.43 11.15 -6.49
N GLU A 172 3.53 11.16 -5.74
CA GLU A 172 4.55 10.11 -5.84
C GLU A 172 3.98 8.73 -5.46
N THR A 173 3.24 8.66 -4.34
CA THR A 173 2.52 7.44 -3.95
C THR A 173 1.47 7.05 -5.00
N GLN A 174 0.65 7.99 -5.48
CA GLN A 174 -0.36 7.71 -6.51
C GLN A 174 0.27 7.06 -7.76
N ARG A 175 1.37 7.64 -8.26
CA ARG A 175 2.08 7.13 -9.44
C ARG A 175 2.58 5.71 -9.24
N GLU A 176 3.24 5.43 -8.10
CA GLU A 176 3.77 4.09 -7.82
C GLU A 176 2.65 3.05 -7.66
N LEU A 177 1.55 3.40 -6.99
CA LEU A 177 0.40 2.50 -6.85
C LEU A 177 -0.29 2.25 -8.19
N MET A 178 -0.47 3.28 -9.02
CA MET A 178 -1.09 3.14 -10.34
C MET A 178 -0.28 2.22 -11.26
N ALA A 179 1.06 2.30 -11.24
CA ALA A 179 1.90 1.39 -12.02
C ALA A 179 1.73 -0.09 -11.61
N LEU A 180 1.52 -0.37 -10.32
CA LEU A 180 1.25 -1.73 -9.82
C LEU A 180 -0.17 -2.19 -10.16
N ILE A 181 -1.15 -1.28 -10.12
CA ILE A 181 -2.53 -1.55 -10.57
C ILE A 181 -2.52 -1.90 -12.06
N GLU A 182 -1.80 -1.13 -12.87
CA GLU A 182 -1.64 -1.38 -14.32
C GLU A 182 -1.05 -2.76 -14.57
N THR A 183 0.05 -3.09 -13.88
CA THR A 183 0.69 -4.41 -13.98
C THR A 183 -0.28 -5.54 -13.63
N ALA A 184 -1.03 -5.41 -12.52
CA ALA A 184 -1.98 -6.43 -12.09
C ALA A 184 -3.23 -6.53 -12.99
N ALA A 185 -3.59 -5.45 -13.66
CA ALA A 185 -4.68 -5.38 -14.62
C ALA A 185 -4.27 -5.80 -16.05
N CYS A 186 -2.97 -5.98 -16.32
CA CYS A 186 -2.46 -6.11 -17.68
C CYS A 186 -2.97 -7.36 -18.39
N THR A 187 -3.42 -7.20 -19.64
CA THR A 187 -3.95 -8.29 -20.47
C THR A 187 -2.91 -8.93 -21.39
N GLU A 188 -1.77 -8.28 -21.56
CA GLU A 188 -0.72 -8.65 -22.50
C GLU A 188 0.67 -8.42 -21.86
N PRO A 189 1.73 -9.12 -22.30
CA PRO A 189 3.09 -8.94 -21.78
C PRO A 189 3.77 -7.63 -22.20
#